data_AF-A0A645B961-F1
#
_entry.id   AF-A0A645B961-F1
#
_cell.length_a   1.000
_cell.length_b   1.000
_cell.length_c   1.000
_cell.angle_alpha   90.00
_cell.angle_beta   90.00
_cell.angle_gamma   90.00
#
_symmetry.space_group_name_H-M   'P 1'
#
loop_
_entity.id
_entity.type
_entity.pdbx_description
1 polymer ?
#
loop_
_entity_poly.entity_id
_entity_poly.type
_entity_poly.pdbx_seq_one_letter_code
_entity_poly.pdbx_strand_id
1 'polypeptide(L)'
;MSTNPVDDYVKKFIDSADKTKVLRVKNIMITPSCLVRESDSPKNAIREMQQNSVSTAYAVDSRMVYKGIVSIDDALRAGKENLKLFDVINKDVMTTSEDTLLSEILPMAAEAKYPIAVLNGGGVLKGIVTKTSVLSSLAEREET
;
A
#
# COMPACT_ATOMS: atom_id res chain seq x y z
N MET A 1 -29.81 33.33 -16.65
CA MET A 1 -29.48 32.04 -17.27
C MET A 1 -28.16 32.18 -18.01
N SER A 2 -27.09 31.59 -17.48
CA SER A 2 -25.81 31.36 -18.18
C SER A 2 -25.02 30.40 -17.31
N THR A 3 -25.32 29.11 -17.43
CA THR A 3 -24.42 28.04 -16.99
C THR A 3 -23.46 27.77 -18.14
N ASN A 4 -22.17 27.88 -17.83
CA ASN A 4 -21.06 27.91 -18.77
C ASN A 4 -20.95 26.55 -19.50
N PRO A 5 -21.37 26.43 -20.77
CA PRO A 5 -21.53 25.14 -21.45
C PRO A 5 -20.20 24.42 -21.74
N VAL A 6 -19.07 25.11 -21.54
CA VAL A 6 -17.73 24.53 -21.62
C VAL A 6 -17.47 23.55 -20.47
N ASP A 7 -18.02 23.81 -19.28
CA ASP A 7 -17.81 22.97 -18.10
C ASP A 7 -18.52 21.61 -18.24
N ASP A 8 -19.73 21.58 -18.81
CA ASP A 8 -20.49 20.33 -19.00
C ASP A 8 -19.88 19.41 -20.08
N TYR A 9 -19.29 19.97 -21.13
CA TYR A 9 -18.58 19.18 -22.15
C TYR A 9 -17.25 18.63 -21.60
N VAL A 10 -16.49 19.45 -20.87
CA VAL A 10 -15.26 19.01 -20.20
C VAL A 10 -15.57 17.95 -19.15
N LYS A 11 -16.64 18.11 -18.37
CA LYS A 11 -17.08 17.15 -17.36
C LYS A 11 -17.49 15.82 -18.00
N LYS A 12 -18.31 15.83 -19.07
CA LYS A 12 -18.67 14.63 -19.84
C LYS A 12 -17.47 13.94 -20.50
N PHE A 13 -16.48 14.72 -20.96
CA PHE A 13 -15.25 14.17 -21.52
C PHE A 13 -14.40 13.49 -20.44
N ILE A 14 -14.29 14.09 -19.26
CA ILE A 14 -13.60 13.54 -18.09
C ILE A 14 -14.31 12.29 -17.55
N ASP A 15 -15.65 12.26 -17.54
CA ASP A 15 -16.44 11.10 -17.10
C ASP A 15 -16.39 9.93 -18.10
N SER A 16 -16.19 10.21 -19.39
CA SER A 16 -16.02 9.17 -20.42
C SER A 16 -14.60 8.61 -20.51
N ALA A 17 -13.61 9.30 -19.93
CA ALA A 17 -12.22 8.86 -19.92
C ALA A 17 -12.04 7.76 -18.86
N ASP A 18 -11.47 6.63 -19.27
CA ASP A 18 -11.12 5.55 -18.34
C ASP A 18 -10.07 6.06 -17.34
N LYS A 19 -10.53 6.51 -16.17
CA LYS A 19 -9.69 7.06 -15.10
C LYS A 19 -8.58 6.09 -14.67
N THR A 20 -8.74 4.78 -14.89
CA THR A 20 -7.69 3.79 -14.58
C THR A 20 -6.43 3.96 -15.43
N LYS A 21 -6.56 4.60 -16.61
CA LYS A 21 -5.45 4.89 -17.55
C LYS A 21 -4.76 6.23 -17.27
N VAL A 22 -5.25 7.00 -16.30
CA VAL A 22 -4.74 8.33 -15.95
C VAL A 22 -4.32 8.40 -14.49
N LEU A 23 -5.07 7.76 -13.59
CA LEU A 23 -4.77 7.68 -12.17
C LEU A 23 -3.54 6.81 -11.92
N ARG A 24 -2.65 7.33 -11.08
CA ARG A 24 -1.45 6.62 -10.63
C ARG A 24 -1.64 6.12 -9.21
N VAL A 25 -0.85 5.12 -8.83
CA VAL A 25 -0.83 4.56 -7.49
C VAL A 25 -0.66 5.62 -6.40
N LYS A 26 0.20 6.63 -6.62
CA LYS A 26 0.38 7.73 -5.65
C LYS A 26 -0.90 8.51 -5.32
N ASN A 27 -1.91 8.48 -6.18
CA ASN A 27 -3.19 9.15 -5.95
C ASN A 27 -4.11 8.36 -5.01
N ILE A 28 -3.88 7.05 -4.84
CA ILE A 28 -4.77 6.16 -4.08
C ILE A 28 -4.06 5.45 -2.90
N MET A 29 -2.73 5.57 -2.82
CA MET A 29 -1.95 4.95 -1.75
C MET A 29 -2.27 5.60 -0.39
N ILE A 30 -2.14 4.81 0.66
CA ILE A 30 -2.31 5.24 2.05
C ILE A 30 -1.04 4.97 2.84
N THR A 31 -0.90 5.64 3.99
CA THR A 31 0.17 5.33 4.93
C THR A 31 -0.08 3.98 5.60
N PRO A 32 0.90 3.06 5.67
CA PRO A 32 0.75 1.82 6.43
C PRO A 32 0.54 2.12 7.91
N SER A 33 -0.42 1.47 8.54
CA SER A 33 -0.71 1.64 9.97
C SER A 33 0.36 1.02 10.88
N CYS A 34 1.10 0.02 10.41
CA CYS A 34 2.09 -0.69 11.21
C CYS A 34 3.41 -0.81 10.45
N LEU A 35 4.47 -0.26 11.03
CA LEU A 35 5.82 -0.22 10.48
C LEU A 35 6.83 -0.62 11.55
N VAL A 36 7.81 -1.43 11.17
CA VAL A 36 8.91 -1.88 12.04
C VAL A 36 10.27 -1.58 11.41
N ARG A 37 11.27 -1.34 12.26
CA ARG A 37 12.64 -0.97 11.90
C ARG A 37 13.63 -2.05 12.28
N GLU A 38 14.82 -2.04 11.68
CA GLU A 38 15.91 -2.99 11.99
C GLU A 38 16.28 -3.05 13.47
N SER A 39 16.06 -1.95 14.20
CA SER A 39 16.30 -1.85 15.65
C SER A 39 15.22 -2.51 16.51
N ASP A 40 14.07 -2.88 15.94
CA ASP A 40 12.95 -3.42 16.70
C ASP A 40 13.12 -4.88 17.07
N SER A 41 12.73 -5.20 18.30
CA SER A 41 12.63 -6.58 18.77
C SER A 41 11.34 -7.24 18.28
N PRO A 42 11.28 -8.58 18.22
CA PRO A 42 10.03 -9.29 17.95
C PRO A 42 8.88 -8.90 18.88
N LYS A 43 9.18 -8.66 20.16
CA LYS A 43 8.20 -8.19 21.15
C LYS A 43 7.62 -6.81 20.81
N ASN A 44 8.45 -5.89 20.34
CA ASN A 44 8.00 -4.57 19.92
C ASN A 44 7.12 -4.66 18.66
N ALA A 45 7.51 -5.47 17.67
CA ALA A 45 6.71 -5.68 16.47
C ALA A 45 5.32 -6.25 16.79
N ILE A 46 5.23 -7.25 17.68
CA ILE A 46 3.96 -7.82 18.15
C ILE A 46 3.08 -6.75 18.80
N ARG A 47 3.68 -5.90 19.66
CA ARG A 47 2.97 -4.82 20.33
C ARG A 47 2.45 -3.78 19.34
N GLU A 48 3.27 -3.39 18.35
CA GLU A 48 2.89 -2.42 17.32
C GLU A 48 1.72 -2.96 16.47
N MET A 49 1.79 -4.23 16.06
CA MET A 49 0.70 -4.92 15.35
C MET A 49 -0.61 -4.93 16.18
N GLN A 50 -0.51 -5.24 17.48
CA GLN A 50 -1.66 -5.23 18.39
C GLN A 50 -2.27 -3.84 18.55
N GLN A 51 -1.45 -2.80 18.71
CA GLN A 51 -1.91 -1.41 18.88
C GLN A 51 -2.63 -0.89 17.63
N ASN A 52 -2.21 -1.34 16.45
CA ASN A 52 -2.80 -0.94 15.17
C ASN A 52 -3.89 -1.91 14.68
N SER A 53 -4.27 -2.92 15.47
CA SER A 53 -5.26 -3.94 15.11
C SER A 53 -4.98 -4.64 13.77
N VAL A 54 -3.70 -4.95 13.50
CA VAL A 54 -3.27 -5.64 12.27
C VAL A 54 -2.40 -6.86 12.60
N SER A 55 -2.32 -7.82 11.67
CA SER A 55 -1.53 -9.06 11.82
C SER A 55 -0.21 -9.04 11.05
N THR A 56 0.14 -7.91 10.44
CA THR A 56 1.36 -7.74 9.64
C THR A 56 1.93 -6.34 9.81
N ALA A 57 3.25 -6.22 9.69
CA ALA A 57 3.96 -4.94 9.71
C ALA A 57 4.90 -4.83 8.51
N TYR A 58 5.04 -3.61 7.98
CA TYR A 58 5.98 -3.31 6.90
C TYR A 58 7.36 -3.01 7.50
N ALA A 59 8.37 -3.74 7.05
CA ALA A 59 9.72 -3.62 7.57
C ALA A 59 10.56 -2.70 6.70
N VAL A 60 11.25 -1.75 7.34
CA VAL A 60 12.14 -0.78 6.67
C VAL A 60 13.45 -0.62 7.42
N ASP A 61 14.49 -0.15 6.74
CA ASP A 61 15.72 0.27 7.41
C ASP A 61 15.64 1.70 7.97
N SER A 62 16.76 2.18 8.52
CA SER A 62 16.91 3.54 9.04
C SER A 62 16.64 4.65 8.00
N ARG A 63 16.72 4.34 6.70
CA ARG A 63 16.49 5.27 5.58
C ARG A 63 15.12 5.07 4.92
N MET A 64 14.21 4.33 5.58
CA MET A 64 12.88 3.97 5.05
C MET A 64 12.93 3.08 3.79
N VAL A 65 14.08 2.48 3.46
CA VAL A 65 14.15 1.52 2.36
C VAL A 65 13.42 0.26 2.77
N TYR A 66 12.49 -0.16 1.92
CA TYR A 66 11.64 -1.32 2.16
C TYR A 66 12.44 -2.62 2.19
N LYS A 67 12.20 -3.45 3.22
CA LYS A 67 12.86 -4.74 3.40
C LYS A 67 11.92 -5.94 3.33
N GLY A 68 10.60 -5.72 3.33
CA GLY A 68 9.58 -6.76 3.25
C GLY A 68 8.47 -6.60 4.29
N ILE A 69 7.78 -7.69 4.59
CA ILE A 69 6.70 -7.75 5.59
C ILE A 69 7.07 -8.78 6.65
N VAL A 70 6.69 -8.52 7.89
CA VAL A 70 6.69 -9.53 8.96
C VAL A 70 5.27 -9.79 9.41
N SER A 71 4.90 -11.07 9.54
CA SER A 71 3.61 -11.48 10.09
C SER A 71 3.69 -11.62 11.61
N ILE A 72 2.54 -11.62 12.27
CA ILE A 72 2.45 -11.90 13.71
C ILE A 72 3.02 -13.28 14.04
N ASP A 73 2.80 -14.29 13.19
CA ASP A 73 3.30 -15.64 13.38
C ASP A 73 4.83 -15.70 13.27
N ASP A 74 5.40 -15.00 12.29
CA ASP A 74 6.86 -14.91 12.13
C ASP A 74 7.50 -14.17 13.32
N ALA A 75 6.89 -13.08 13.79
CA ALA A 75 7.37 -12.36 14.96
C ALA A 75 7.29 -13.20 16.25
N LEU A 76 6.20 -13.97 16.44
CA LEU A 76 6.08 -14.91 17.55
C LEU A 76 7.13 -16.02 17.48
N ARG A 77 7.38 -16.57 16.29
CA ARG A 77 8.44 -17.55 16.06
C ARG A 77 9.81 -16.97 16.41
N ALA A 78 10.13 -15.77 15.90
CA ALA A 78 11.41 -15.12 16.20
C ALA A 78 11.61 -14.89 17.71
N GLY A 79 10.55 -14.51 18.43
CA GLY A 79 10.61 -14.38 19.89
C GLY A 79 10.86 -15.70 20.63
N LYS A 80 10.27 -16.81 20.16
CA LYS A 80 10.47 -18.15 20.76
C LYS A 80 11.86 -18.72 20.47
N GLU A 81 12.37 -18.48 19.26
CA GLU A 81 13.65 -19.01 18.78
C GLU A 81 14.83 -18.06 19.05
N ASN A 82 14.58 -16.92 19.69
CA ASN A 82 15.57 -15.88 19.98
C ASN A 82 16.30 -15.35 18.72
N LEU A 83 15.57 -15.25 17.61
CA LEU A 83 16.04 -14.70 16.33
C LEU A 83 15.84 -13.18 16.27
N LYS A 84 16.58 -12.50 15.41
CA LYS A 84 16.29 -11.09 15.13
C LYS A 84 15.02 -11.01 14.28
N LEU A 85 14.25 -9.95 14.47
CA LEU A 85 13.02 -9.72 13.71
C LEU A 85 13.28 -9.72 12.20
N PHE A 86 14.39 -9.13 11.77
CA PHE A 86 14.73 -9.01 10.35
C PHE A 86 15.19 -10.31 9.69
N ASP A 87 15.49 -11.35 10.48
CA ASP A 87 15.86 -12.68 9.96
C ASP A 87 14.63 -13.46 9.47
N VAL A 88 13.43 -13.06 9.91
CA VAL A 88 12.15 -13.75 9.58
C VAL A 88 11.23 -12.93 8.67
N ILE A 89 11.73 -11.84 8.08
CA ILE A 89 10.95 -11.01 7.15
C ILE A 89 10.70 -11.79 5.85
N ASN A 90 9.44 -11.76 5.40
CA ASN A 90 9.08 -12.20 4.07
C ASN A 90 9.36 -11.09 3.04
N LYS A 91 10.26 -11.39 2.10
CA LYS A 91 10.62 -10.50 0.98
C LYS A 91 9.86 -10.81 -0.30
N ASP A 92 9.23 -11.98 -0.38
CA ASP A 92 8.44 -12.43 -1.53
C ASP A 92 7.02 -11.89 -1.42
N VAL A 93 6.91 -10.58 -1.59
CA VAL A 93 5.65 -9.83 -1.49
C VAL A 93 5.59 -8.80 -2.61
N MET A 94 4.38 -8.59 -3.14
CA MET A 94 4.17 -7.67 -4.24
C MET A 94 4.53 -6.24 -3.86
N THR A 95 5.23 -5.55 -4.77
CA THR A 95 5.56 -4.13 -4.67
C THR A 95 5.19 -3.44 -5.97
N THR A 96 5.04 -2.11 -5.93
CA THR A 96 4.74 -1.30 -7.11
C THR A 96 5.41 0.08 -7.01
N SER A 97 5.42 0.83 -8.10
CA SER A 97 5.92 2.20 -8.12
C SER A 97 4.80 3.19 -7.82
N GLU A 98 5.13 4.32 -7.21
CA GLU A 98 4.19 5.43 -7.01
C GLU A 98 3.63 5.99 -8.34
N ASP A 99 4.36 5.79 -9.44
CA ASP A 99 3.97 6.24 -10.78
C ASP A 99 3.24 5.19 -11.62
N THR A 100 3.07 3.96 -11.12
CA THR A 100 2.32 2.88 -11.80
C THR A 100 0.86 3.28 -12.00
N LEU A 101 0.29 2.94 -13.16
CA LEU A 101 -1.11 3.23 -13.46
C LEU A 101 -2.06 2.32 -12.68
N LEU A 102 -3.24 2.84 -12.35
CA LEU A 102 -4.28 2.07 -11.69
C LEU A 102 -4.73 0.85 -12.52
N SER A 103 -4.73 0.96 -13.85
CA SER A 103 -5.03 -0.18 -14.74
C SER A 103 -4.05 -1.35 -14.58
N GLU A 104 -2.79 -1.06 -14.23
CA GLU A 104 -1.73 -2.06 -14.06
C GLU A 104 -1.74 -2.69 -12.67
N ILE A 105 -2.16 -1.93 -11.64
CA ILE A 105 -2.20 -2.43 -10.26
C ILE A 105 -3.41 -3.33 -9.99
N LEU A 106 -4.50 -3.20 -10.77
CA LEU A 106 -5.73 -3.98 -10.60
C LEU A 106 -5.52 -5.51 -10.54
N PRO A 107 -4.86 -6.16 -11.53
CA PRO A 107 -4.62 -7.60 -11.47
C PRO A 107 -3.74 -8.00 -10.27
N MET A 108 -2.71 -7.21 -9.96
CA MET A 108 -1.87 -7.46 -8.79
C MET A 108 -2.67 -7.37 -7.50
N ALA A 109 -3.49 -6.34 -7.35
CA ALA A 109 -4.31 -6.12 -6.16
C ALA A 109 -5.33 -7.25 -5.95
N ALA A 110 -5.84 -7.87 -7.02
CA ALA A 110 -6.76 -9.00 -6.92
C ALA A 110 -6.10 -10.23 -6.26
N GLU A 111 -4.86 -10.54 -6.65
CA GLU A 111 -4.10 -11.70 -6.19
C GLU A 111 -3.32 -11.45 -4.90
N ALA A 112 -3.04 -10.18 -4.58
CA ALA A 112 -2.19 -9.82 -3.44
C ALA A 112 -2.78 -10.33 -2.11
N LYS A 113 -1.93 -11.06 -1.38
CA LYS A 113 -2.20 -11.54 -0.02
C LYS A 113 -2.20 -10.41 1.01
N TYR A 114 -1.34 -9.42 0.79
CA TYR A 114 -1.17 -8.24 1.64
C TYR A 114 -1.37 -6.98 0.81
N PRO A 115 -1.66 -5.82 1.43
CA PRO A 115 -1.61 -4.56 0.70
C PRO A 115 -0.24 -4.37 0.01
N ILE A 116 -0.26 -3.84 -1.20
CA ILE A 116 0.94 -3.77 -2.06
C ILE A 116 1.79 -2.60 -1.59
N ALA A 117 3.06 -2.83 -1.29
CA ALA A 117 3.98 -1.76 -0.90
C ALA A 117 4.31 -0.86 -2.11
N VAL A 118 4.19 0.45 -1.91
CA VAL A 118 4.48 1.46 -2.93
C VAL A 118 5.87 2.03 -2.67
N LEU A 119 6.75 1.92 -3.66
CA LEU A 119 8.14 2.33 -3.56
C LEU A 119 8.45 3.46 -4.54
N ASN A 120 9.42 4.30 -4.20
CA ASN A 120 10.04 5.21 -5.16
C ASN A 120 11.23 4.53 -5.88
N GLY A 121 11.90 5.26 -6.79
CA GLY A 121 13.07 4.75 -7.53
C GLY A 121 14.28 4.36 -6.66
N GLY A 122 14.33 4.79 -5.40
CA GLY A 122 15.36 4.41 -4.43
C GLY A 122 14.97 3.23 -3.52
N GLY A 123 13.81 2.59 -3.76
CA GLY A 123 13.28 1.52 -2.91
C GLY A 123 12.73 2.00 -1.56
N VAL A 124 12.53 3.31 -1.39
CA VAL A 124 11.96 3.89 -0.18
C VAL A 124 10.46 3.64 -0.17
N LEU A 125 9.93 3.16 0.96
CA LEU A 125 8.50 2.96 1.16
C LEU A 125 7.77 4.31 1.20
N LYS A 126 6.89 4.54 0.22
CA LYS A 126 6.08 5.76 0.08
C LYS A 126 4.66 5.58 0.63
N GLY A 127 4.17 4.36 0.64
CA GLY A 127 2.82 4.02 1.11
C GLY A 127 2.47 2.58 0.80
N ILE A 128 1.20 2.25 0.93
CA ILE A 128 0.63 0.95 0.57
C ILE A 128 -0.66 1.15 -0.23
N VAL A 129 -0.98 0.19 -1.09
CA VAL A 129 -2.27 0.12 -1.79
C VAL A 129 -3.05 -1.07 -1.27
N THR A 130 -4.23 -0.83 -0.70
CA THR A 130 -5.15 -1.87 -0.28
C THR A 130 -6.15 -2.19 -1.38
N LYS A 131 -6.78 -3.37 -1.30
CA LYS A 131 -7.93 -3.72 -2.14
C LYS A 131 -9.05 -2.68 -2.01
N THR A 132 -9.26 -2.15 -0.80
CA THR A 132 -10.25 -1.10 -0.55
C THR A 132 -9.89 0.21 -1.25
N SER A 133 -8.64 0.67 -1.20
CA SER A 133 -8.20 1.87 -1.94
C SER A 133 -8.46 1.75 -3.44
N VAL A 134 -8.15 0.58 -4.01
CA VAL A 134 -8.43 0.30 -5.42
C VAL A 134 -9.93 0.34 -5.70
N LEU A 135 -10.74 -0.39 -4.94
CA LEU A 135 -12.19 -0.41 -5.14
C LEU A 135 -12.83 0.97 -4.95
N SER A 136 -12.43 1.74 -3.93
CA SER A 136 -12.93 3.09 -3.70
C SER A 136 -12.60 4.03 -4.86
N SER A 137 -11.38 3.95 -5.41
CA SER A 137 -11.01 4.73 -6.59
C SER A 137 -11.80 4.37 -7.85
N LEU A 138 -12.35 3.16 -7.91
CA LEU A 138 -13.30 2.74 -8.95
C LEU A 138 -14.74 3.13 -8.59
N ALA A 139 -15.14 3.18 -7.32
CA ALA A 139 -16.50 3.52 -6.89
C ALA A 139 -16.80 5.02 -6.99
N GLU A 140 -15.77 5.89 -6.99
CA GLU A 140 -15.88 7.29 -7.46
C GLU A 140 -16.39 7.42 -8.93
N ARG A 141 -16.68 6.29 -9.60
CA ARG A 141 -17.45 6.20 -10.85
C ARG A 141 -18.96 6.45 -10.70
N GLU A 142 -19.56 6.40 -9.51
CA GLU A 142 -21.02 6.34 -9.37
C GLU A 142 -21.67 7.53 -8.63
N GLU A 143 -20.90 8.40 -7.98
CA GLU A 143 -21.43 9.61 -7.33
C GLU A 143 -21.13 10.88 -8.14
N THR A 144 -21.72 11.05 -9.32
CA THR A 144 -22.18 12.36 -9.84
C THR A 144 -23.19 12.21 -10.98
#